data_AF-A0A4S0RR57-F1
#
_entry.id   AF-A0A4S0RR57-F1
#
_cell.length_a   1.000
_cell.length_b   1.000
_cell.length_c   1.000
_cell.angle_alpha   90.00
_cell.angle_beta   90.00
_cell.angle_gamma   90.00
#
_symmetry.space_group_name_H-M   'P 1'
#
loop_
_entity.id
_entity.type
_entity.pdbx_description
1 polymer ?
#
loop_
_entity_poly.entity_id
_entity_poly.type
_entity_poly.pdbx_seq_one_letter_code
_entity_poly.pdbx_strand_id
1 'polypeptide(L)' 'MASTIRTTTLPSGEALPVLGQGTWKMGEDSRRRADEVKALRLGLDLGMTLIDTAE' A
#
# COMPACT_ATOMS: atom_id res chain seq x y z
N MET A 1 -15.29 12.86 -3.59
CA MET A 1 -14.30 12.52 -4.64
C MET A 1 -12.94 12.48 -3.95
N ALA A 2 -12.32 11.31 -3.85
CA ALA A 2 -10.95 11.24 -3.31
C ALA A 2 -10.03 12.04 -4.24
N SER A 3 -9.19 12.91 -3.68
CA SER A 3 -8.16 13.61 -4.44
C SER A 3 -7.24 12.59 -5.09
N THR A 4 -6.92 12.75 -6.37
CA THR A 4 -5.96 11.89 -7.06
C THR A 4 -4.59 12.00 -6.40
N ILE A 5 -3.99 10.87 -6.01
CA ILE A 5 -2.64 10.81 -5.46
C ILE A 5 -1.64 11.18 -6.57
N ARG A 6 -0.70 12.07 -6.28
CA ARG A 6 0.40 12.41 -7.21
C ARG A 6 1.20 11.16 -7.56
N THR A 7 1.65 11.04 -8.80
CA THR A 7 2.52 9.93 -9.26
C THR A 7 3.96 10.38 -9.51
N THR A 8 4.88 9.42 -9.52
CA THR A 8 6.25 9.56 -10.02
C THR A 8 6.55 8.46 -11.02
N THR A 9 7.41 8.74 -12.00
CA THR A 9 7.78 7.78 -13.05
C THR A 9 9.05 7.04 -12.66
N LEU A 10 9.01 5.70 -12.69
CA LEU A 10 10.18 4.85 -12.51
C LEU A 10 11.08 4.85 -13.76
N PRO A 11 12.36 4.42 -13.66
CA PRO A 11 13.22 4.25 -14.83
C PRO A 11 12.66 3.31 -15.91
N SER A 12 11.76 2.39 -15.53
CA SER A 12 11.02 1.52 -16.46
C SER A 12 9.94 2.25 -17.28
N GLY A 13 9.63 3.51 -16.95
CA GLY A 13 8.54 4.29 -17.55
C GLY A 13 7.19 4.11 -16.84
N GLU A 14 7.08 3.23 -15.86
CA GLU A 14 5.85 3.02 -15.07
C GLU A 14 5.59 4.21 -14.13
N ALA A 15 4.35 4.71 -14.08
CA ALA A 15 3.92 5.74 -13.15
C ALA A 15 3.31 5.12 -11.90
N LEU A 16 3.90 5.39 -10.73
CA LEU A 16 3.43 4.87 -9.44
C LEU A 16 2.98 5.99 -8.51
N PRO A 17 1.95 5.77 -7.65
CA PRO A 17 1.60 6.72 -6.60
C PRO A 17 2.79 6.99 -5.68
N VAL A 18 3.01 8.26 -5.33
CA VAL A 18 4.10 8.65 -4.40
C VAL A 18 3.81 8.28 -2.94
N LEU A 19 2.65 7.69 -2.66
CA LEU A 19 2.23 7.22 -1.35
C LEU A 19 1.85 5.73 -1.45
N GLY A 20 2.52 4.88 -0.67
CA GLY A 20 2.31 3.43 -0.62
C GLY A 20 2.11 2.91 0.80
N GLN A 21 2.12 1.58 0.95
CA GLN A 21 1.81 0.88 2.20
C GLN A 21 2.95 -0.09 2.57
N GLY A 22 3.56 0.08 3.75
CA GLY A 22 4.60 -0.84 4.25
C GLY A 22 4.00 -1.95 5.13
N THR A 23 4.59 -3.15 5.08
CA THR A 23 4.12 -4.34 5.82
C THR A 23 5.02 -4.77 6.97
N TRP A 24 6.12 -4.06 7.28
CA TRP A 24 6.97 -4.41 8.41
C TRP A 24 6.16 -4.52 9.71
N LYS A 25 6.37 -5.61 10.47
CA LYS A 25 5.61 -6.03 11.66
C LYS A 25 4.18 -6.53 11.45
N MET A 26 3.68 -6.58 10.21
CA MET A 26 2.43 -7.30 9.94
C MET A 26 2.66 -8.81 9.96
N GLY A 27 1.65 -9.57 10.37
CA GLY A 27 1.73 -11.04 10.45
C GLY A 27 2.40 -11.58 11.72
N GLU A 28 2.87 -10.72 12.63
CA GLU A 28 3.46 -11.13 13.92
C GLU A 28 2.40 -11.64 14.92
N ASP A 29 1.15 -11.16 14.85
CA ASP A 29 0.05 -11.55 15.74
C ASP A 29 -1.18 -11.98 14.93
N SER A 30 -1.56 -13.25 15.06
CA SER A 30 -2.69 -13.83 14.32
C SER A 30 -4.03 -13.14 14.60
N ARG A 31 -4.18 -12.52 15.77
CA ARG A 31 -5.39 -11.76 16.15
C ARG A 31 -5.52 -10.46 15.36
N ARG A 32 -4.40 -9.91 14.85
CA ARG A 32 -4.35 -8.68 14.07
C ARG A 32 -4.49 -8.90 12.57
N ARG A 33 -4.43 -10.16 12.11
CA ARG A 33 -4.47 -10.53 10.70
C ARG A 33 -5.62 -9.88 9.92
N ALA A 34 -6.83 -9.89 10.49
CA ALA A 34 -8.01 -9.31 9.84
C ALA A 34 -7.88 -7.78 9.66
N ASP A 35 -7.34 -7.09 10.66
CA ASP A 35 -7.14 -5.65 10.64
C ASP A 35 -6.01 -5.25 9.69
N GLU A 36 -4.91 -6.01 9.64
CA GLU A 36 -3.81 -5.80 8.70
C GLU A 36 -4.27 -5.95 7.25
N VAL A 37 -5.04 -7.00 6.95
CA VAL A 37 -5.66 -7.18 5.62
C VAL A 37 -6.59 -6.01 5.29
N LYS A 38 -7.40 -5.58 6.27
CA LYS A 38 -8.32 -4.45 6.08
C LYS A 38 -7.58 -3.14 5.82
N ALA A 39 -6.45 -2.90 6.50
CA ALA A 39 -5.61 -1.74 6.26
C ALA A 39 -5.07 -1.71 4.83
N LEU A 40 -4.51 -2.84 4.35
CA LEU A 40 -4.00 -2.95 2.97
C LEU A 40 -5.09 -2.71 1.93
N ARG A 41 -6.28 -3.30 2.12
CA ARG A 41 -7.44 -3.11 1.25
C ARG A 41 -7.91 -1.66 1.22
N LEU A 42 -8.01 -1.02 2.39
CA LEU A 42 -8.41 0.38 2.46
C LEU A 42 -7.42 1.27 1.71
N GLY A 43 -6.12 1.04 1.83
CA GLY A 43 -5.14 1.81 1.06
C GLY A 43 -5.31 1.62 -0.44
N LEU A 44 -5.61 0.40 -0.92
CA LEU A 44 -5.91 0.15 -2.34
C LEU A 44 -7.15 0.92 -2.80
N ASP A 45 -8.23 0.90 -2.00
CA ASP A 45 -9.47 1.65 -2.28
C ASP A 45 -9.24 3.18 -2.34
N LEU A 46 -8.24 3.67 -1.58
CA LEU A 46 -7.81 5.06 -1.56
C LEU A 46 -6.75 5.41 -2.62
N GLY A 47 -6.30 4.43 -3.42
CA GLY A 47 -5.34 4.62 -4.52
C GLY A 47 -3.87 4.42 -4.15
N MET A 48 -3.56 3.90 -2.96
CA MET A 48 -2.20 3.54 -2.53
C MET A 48 -1.84 2.14 -3.06
N THR A 49 -1.42 2.07 -4.31
CA THR A 49 -1.22 0.78 -5.02
C THR A 49 0.16 0.15 -4.84
N LEU A 50 1.15 0.89 -4.35
CA LEU A 50 2.45 0.34 -3.96
C LEU A 50 2.35 -0.32 -2.58
N ILE A 51 2.68 -1.61 -2.47
CA ILE A 51 2.82 -2.33 -1.20
C ILE A 51 4.27 -2.80 -1.07
N ASP A 52 4.92 -2.41 0.02
CA ASP A 52 6.32 -2.71 0.34
C ASP A 52 6.40 -3.80 1.41
N THR A 53 7.17 -4.85 1.14
CA THR A 53 7.35 -6.05 1.98
C THR A 53 8.71 -6.70 1.74
N ALA A 54 9.08 -7.71 2.55
CA ALA A 54 10.29 -8.50 2.40
C ALA A 54 10.04 -10.01 2.67
N GLU A 55 11.05 -10.85 2.38
CA GLU A 55 11.07 -12.31 2.61
C GLU A 55 11.13 -12.73 4.09
#